data_AF-A0A973PUV0-F1
#
_entry.id   AF-A0A973PUV0-F1
#
_cell.length_a   1.000
_cell.length_b   1.000
_cell.length_c   1.000
_cell.angle_alpha   90.00
_cell.angle_beta   90.00
_cell.angle_gamma   90.00
#
_symmetry.space_group_name_H-M   'P 1'
#
loop_
_entity.id
_entity.type
_entity.pdbx_description
1 polymer ?
#
loop_
_entity_poly.entity_id
_entity_poly.type
_entity_poly.pdbx_seq_one_letter_code
_entity_poly.pdbx_strand_id
1 'polypeptide(L)'
;MPDSTLPSIQLANAITAQIGQLRRHLALAPPGEAAQILANVLDYDTGLLGEVTELVSTGSRFAKVNSERGILPPEVWLALGRAANELDSVGVDLTEHTGAIKKVAAPALSSSGPTAAPVASAMVVRRRR
;
A
#
# COMPACT_ATOMS: atom_id res chain seq x y z
N MET A 1 -30.47 -14.72 -3.08
CA MET A 1 -29.29 -14.00 -2.56
C MET A 1 -28.08 -14.86 -2.88
N PRO A 2 -26.99 -14.34 -3.46
CA PRO A 2 -25.78 -15.15 -3.62
C PRO A 2 -25.35 -15.67 -2.24
N ASP A 3 -24.92 -16.92 -2.16
CA ASP A 3 -24.48 -17.54 -0.92
C ASP A 3 -23.21 -16.85 -0.43
N SER A 4 -23.36 -15.89 0.50
CA SER A 4 -22.26 -15.21 1.20
C SER A 4 -21.40 -16.14 2.07
N THR A 5 -21.67 -17.44 2.02
CA THR A 5 -20.90 -18.51 2.66
C THR A 5 -19.73 -19.00 1.79
N LEU A 6 -19.70 -18.64 0.50
CA LEU A 6 -18.58 -19.02 -0.37
C LEU A 6 -17.27 -18.36 0.10
N PRO A 7 -16.17 -19.12 0.24
CA PRO A 7 -14.90 -18.59 0.75
C PRO A 7 -14.37 -17.38 -0.02
N SER A 8 -14.54 -17.36 -1.35
CA SER A 8 -14.11 -16.24 -2.21
C SER A 8 -14.93 -14.98 -2.00
N ILE A 9 -16.24 -15.10 -1.75
CA ILE A 9 -17.11 -13.96 -1.45
C ILE A 9 -16.78 -13.39 -0.07
N GLN A 10 -16.52 -14.26 0.91
CA GLN A 10 -16.08 -13.84 2.23
C GLN A 10 -14.73 -13.12 2.18
N LEU A 11 -13.80 -13.61 1.38
CA LEU A 11 -12.51 -12.96 1.15
C LEU A 11 -12.68 -11.56 0.54
N ALA A 12 -13.50 -11.42 -0.51
CA ALA A 12 -13.76 -10.12 -1.13
C ALA A 12 -14.37 -9.11 -0.14
N ASN A 13 -15.30 -9.56 0.71
CA ASN A 13 -15.89 -8.73 1.77
C ASN A 13 -14.86 -8.34 2.82
N ALA A 14 -14.00 -9.27 3.24
CA ALA A 14 -12.94 -9.01 4.21
C ALA A 14 -11.92 -8.00 3.66
N ILE A 15 -11.49 -8.13 2.40
CA ILE A 15 -10.60 -7.18 1.74
C ILE A 15 -11.23 -5.79 1.72
N THR A 16 -12.50 -5.69 1.33
CA THR A 16 -13.23 -4.42 1.29
C THR A 16 -13.29 -3.76 2.68
N ALA A 17 -13.56 -4.55 3.73
CA ALA A 17 -13.56 -4.06 5.11
C ALA A 17 -12.18 -3.59 5.57
N GLN A 18 -11.12 -4.34 5.23
CA GLN A 18 -9.72 -4.00 5.55
C GLN A 18 -9.26 -2.73 4.83
N ILE A 19 -9.58 -2.55 3.54
CA ILE A 19 -9.32 -1.31 2.80
C ILE A 19 -10.03 -0.13 3.48
N GLY A 20 -11.29 -0.33 3.88
CA GLY A 20 -12.06 0.68 4.63
C GLY A 20 -11.42 1.06 5.97
N GLN A 21 -10.78 0.09 6.65
CA GLN A 21 -10.02 0.34 7.87
C GLN A 21 -8.70 1.06 7.60
N LEU A 22 -7.94 0.64 6.58
CA LEU A 22 -6.70 1.27 6.17
C LEU A 22 -6.91 2.75 5.81
N ARG A 23 -8.00 3.07 5.11
CA ARG A 23 -8.40 4.46 4.83
C ARG A 23 -8.60 5.30 6.11
N ARG A 24 -9.20 4.72 7.14
CA ARG A 24 -9.41 5.41 8.44
C ARG A 24 -8.08 5.63 9.16
N HIS A 25 -7.17 4.66 9.13
CA HIS A 25 -5.84 4.80 9.70
C HIS A 25 -5.02 5.87 8.98
N LEU A 26 -5.01 5.86 7.65
CA LEU A 26 -4.34 6.87 6.85
C LEU A 26 -4.81 8.30 7.18
N ALA A 27 -6.10 8.49 7.43
CA ALA A 27 -6.66 9.80 7.77
C ALA A 27 -6.19 10.35 9.12
N LEU A 28 -5.73 9.49 10.02
CA LEU A 28 -5.29 9.84 11.38
C LEU A 28 -3.78 9.67 11.59
N ALA A 29 -3.08 9.09 10.60
CA ALA A 29 -1.68 8.73 10.73
C ALA A 29 -0.77 9.97 10.75
N PRO A 30 0.29 9.96 11.59
CA PRO A 30 1.36 10.96 11.48
C PRO A 30 2.08 10.85 10.13
N PRO A 31 2.78 11.90 9.66
CA PRO A 31 3.31 11.97 8.30
C PRO A 31 4.20 10.79 7.87
N GLY A 32 5.05 10.27 8.77
CA GLY A 32 5.91 9.12 8.46
C GLY A 32 5.13 7.82 8.26
N GLU A 33 4.13 7.56 9.10
CA GLU A 33 3.26 6.39 8.97
C GLU A 33 2.35 6.52 7.75
N ALA A 34 1.79 7.71 7.49
CA ALA A 34 1.02 7.98 6.29
C ALA A 34 1.85 7.74 5.01
N ALA A 35 3.11 8.18 5.00
CA ALA A 35 4.02 7.93 3.89
C ALA A 35 4.31 6.43 3.71
N GLN A 36 4.47 5.66 4.79
CA GLN A 36 4.64 4.20 4.70
C GLN A 36 3.39 3.50 4.16
N ILE A 37 2.21 3.89 4.62
CA ILE A 37 0.93 3.38 4.11
C ILE A 37 0.81 3.68 2.61
N LEU A 38 1.02 4.93 2.20
CA LEU A 38 0.92 5.34 0.80
C LEU A 38 1.98 4.66 -0.06
N ALA A 39 3.22 4.52 0.42
CA ALA A 39 4.27 3.82 -0.31
C ALA A 39 3.90 2.38 -0.63
N ASN A 40 3.21 1.67 0.28
CA ASN A 40 2.78 0.29 0.05
C ASN A 40 1.49 0.19 -0.77
N VAL A 41 0.56 1.13 -0.61
CA VAL A 41 -0.72 1.11 -1.35
C VAL A 41 -0.51 1.48 -2.82
N LEU A 42 0.34 2.47 -3.09
CA LEU A 42 0.55 3.03 -4.43
C LEU A 42 1.67 2.32 -5.20
N ASP A 43 2.40 1.39 -4.58
CA ASP A 43 3.38 0.57 -5.28
C ASP A 43 2.68 -0.25 -6.38
N TYR A 44 2.99 0.02 -7.63
CA TYR A 44 2.30 -0.61 -8.75
C TYR A 44 2.77 -2.05 -8.98
N ASP A 45 4.02 -2.37 -8.62
CA ASP A 45 4.60 -3.69 -8.85
C ASP A 45 4.16 -4.70 -7.77
N THR A 46 4.03 -4.24 -6.52
CA THR A 46 3.85 -5.14 -5.35
C THR A 46 2.74 -4.69 -4.40
N GLY A 47 2.15 -3.53 -4.64
CA GLY A 47 1.17 -2.90 -3.77
C GLY A 47 -0.27 -3.14 -4.18
N LEU A 48 -1.16 -2.54 -3.39
CA LEU A 48 -2.61 -2.69 -3.55
C LEU A 48 -3.11 -2.21 -4.92
N LEU A 49 -2.54 -1.13 -5.45
CA LEU A 49 -2.94 -0.58 -6.75
C LEU A 49 -2.68 -1.57 -7.89
N GLY A 50 -1.53 -2.24 -7.89
CA GLY A 50 -1.20 -3.29 -8.87
C GLY A 50 -2.18 -4.45 -8.81
N GLU A 51 -2.40 -4.99 -7.60
CA GLU A 51 -3.31 -6.11 -7.37
C GLU A 51 -4.77 -5.80 -7.77
N VAL A 52 -5.25 -4.57 -7.48
CA VAL A 52 -6.58 -4.13 -7.91
C VAL A 52 -6.66 -4.01 -9.43
N THR A 53 -5.60 -3.50 -10.07
CA THR A 53 -5.54 -3.39 -11.54
C THR A 53 -5.61 -4.77 -12.18
N GLU A 54 -4.86 -5.75 -11.67
CA GLU A 54 -4.90 -7.14 -12.15
C GLU A 54 -6.23 -7.83 -11.87
N LEU A 55 -6.88 -7.54 -10.74
CA LEU A 55 -8.22 -8.04 -10.45
C LEU A 55 -9.25 -7.54 -11.46
N VAL A 56 -9.21 -6.25 -11.81
CA VAL A 56 -10.11 -5.66 -12.82
C VAL A 56 -9.78 -6.20 -14.22
N SER A 57 -8.50 -6.34 -14.56
CA SER A 57 -8.04 -6.97 -15.81
C SER A 57 -8.53 -8.42 -15.94
N THR A 58 -8.46 -9.19 -14.86
CA THR A 58 -9.01 -10.56 -14.79
C THR A 58 -10.53 -10.56 -14.92
N GLY A 59 -11.21 -9.61 -14.28
CA GLY A 59 -12.66 -9.40 -14.43
C GLY A 59 -13.05 -9.08 -15.88
N SER A 60 -12.26 -8.28 -16.59
CA SER A 60 -12.46 -7.97 -18.01
C SER A 60 -12.35 -9.23 -18.88
N ARG A 61 -11.35 -10.08 -18.64
CA ARG A 61 -11.21 -11.38 -19.32
C ARG A 61 -12.40 -12.30 -19.03
N PHE A 62 -12.85 -12.37 -17.78
CA PHE A 62 -14.05 -13.11 -17.40
C PHE A 62 -15.29 -12.58 -18.14
N ALA A 63 -15.47 -11.26 -18.18
CA ALA A 63 -16.59 -10.62 -18.86
C ALA A 63 -16.58 -10.93 -20.36
N LYS A 64 -15.42 -10.82 -21.03
CA LYS A 64 -15.26 -11.18 -22.45
C LYS A 64 -15.79 -12.57 -22.75
N VAL A 65 -15.29 -13.58 -22.04
CA VAL A 65 -15.68 -15.00 -22.26
C VAL A 65 -17.18 -15.21 -22.06
N ASN A 66 -17.76 -14.55 -21.07
CA ASN A 66 -19.18 -14.68 -20.77
C ASN A 66 -20.07 -13.84 -21.71
N SER A 67 -19.56 -12.75 -22.28
CA SER A 67 -20.25 -11.97 -23.31
C SER A 67 -20.29 -12.70 -24.64
N GLU A 68 -19.20 -13.36 -25.04
CA GLU A 68 -19.17 -14.22 -26.24
C GLU A 68 -20.17 -15.38 -26.14
N ARG A 69 -20.52 -15.80 -24.91
CA ARG A 69 -21.52 -16.84 -24.63
C ARG A 69 -22.94 -16.31 -24.42
N GLY A 70 -23.15 -14.99 -24.51
CA GLY A 70 -24.44 -14.35 -24.27
C GLY A 70 -24.91 -14.32 -22.81
N ILE A 71 -24.03 -14.61 -21.84
CA ILE A 71 -24.33 -14.58 -20.40
C ILE A 71 -24.25 -13.15 -19.85
N LEU A 72 -23.28 -12.36 -20.32
CA LEU A 72 -23.09 -10.97 -19.91
C LEU A 72 -23.22 -10.01 -21.09
N PRO A 73 -23.77 -8.81 -20.90
CA PRO A 73 -23.75 -7.78 -21.95
C PRO A 73 -22.30 -7.42 -22.34
N PRO A 74 -21.98 -7.24 -23.64
CA PRO A 74 -20.65 -6.84 -24.08
C PRO A 74 -20.14 -5.53 -23.45
N GLU A 75 -21.06 -4.64 -23.05
CA GLU A 75 -20.75 -3.38 -22.37
C GLU A 75 -20.02 -3.60 -21.05
N VAL A 76 -20.26 -4.71 -20.36
CA VAL A 76 -19.55 -5.05 -19.11
C VAL A 76 -18.08 -5.35 -19.39
N TRP A 77 -17.78 -6.09 -20.46
CA TRP A 77 -16.41 -6.33 -20.88
C TRP A 77 -15.71 -5.02 -21.26
N LEU A 78 -16.37 -4.18 -22.07
CA LEU A 78 -15.81 -2.89 -22.48
C LEU A 78 -15.55 -1.97 -21.28
N ALA A 79 -16.47 -1.90 -20.33
CA ALA A 79 -16.32 -1.09 -19.12
C ALA A 79 -15.16 -1.57 -18.25
N LEU A 80 -15.05 -2.87 -18.00
CA LEU A 80 -13.96 -3.44 -17.20
C LEU A 80 -12.61 -3.31 -17.91
N GLY A 81 -12.57 -3.50 -19.23
CA GLY A 81 -11.35 -3.27 -20.02
C GLY A 81 -10.88 -1.82 -19.97
N ARG A 82 -11.81 -0.85 -20.08
CA ARG A 82 -11.47 0.57 -19.94
C ARG A 82 -10.98 0.89 -18.53
N ALA A 83 -11.68 0.42 -17.50
CA ALA A 83 -11.28 0.63 -16.12
C ALA A 83 -9.87 0.07 -15.84
N ALA A 84 -9.54 -1.11 -16.36
CA ALA A 84 -8.19 -1.68 -16.22
C ALA A 84 -7.12 -0.77 -16.85
N ASN A 85 -7.36 -0.24 -18.05
CA ASN A 85 -6.42 0.67 -18.72
C ASN A 85 -6.27 2.01 -18.00
N GLU A 86 -7.37 2.54 -17.46
CA GLU A 86 -7.33 3.78 -16.66
C GLU A 86 -6.54 3.58 -15.37
N LEU A 87 -6.72 2.44 -14.68
CA LEU A 87 -5.96 2.11 -13.48
C LEU A 87 -4.47 1.90 -13.76
N ASP A 88 -4.11 1.26 -14.88
CA ASP A 88 -2.73 1.13 -15.34
C ASP A 88 -2.08 2.50 -15.59
N SER A 89 -2.79 3.40 -16.28
CA SER A 89 -2.32 4.78 -16.52
C SER A 89 -2.10 5.53 -15.20
N VAL A 90 -3.02 5.41 -14.24
CA VAL A 90 -2.87 5.99 -12.90
C VAL A 90 -1.66 5.39 -12.16
N GLY A 91 -1.41 4.09 -12.32
CA GLY A 91 -0.23 3.41 -11.76
C GLY A 91 1.08 3.98 -12.29
N VAL A 92 1.17 4.22 -13.59
CA VAL A 92 2.34 4.85 -14.23
C VAL A 92 2.59 6.25 -13.66
N ASP A 93 1.55 7.09 -13.59
CA ASP A 93 1.65 8.46 -13.06
C ASP A 93 2.10 8.47 -11.58
N LEU A 94 1.55 7.56 -10.76
CA LEU A 94 1.88 7.48 -9.34
C LEU A 94 3.27 6.88 -9.09
N THR A 95 3.77 6.02 -9.97
CA THR A 95 5.12 5.45 -9.86
C THR A 95 6.19 6.54 -9.88
N GLU A 96 6.00 7.60 -10.68
CA GLU A 96 6.88 8.77 -10.71
C GLU A 96 7.01 9.45 -9.33
N HIS A 97 5.92 9.46 -8.55
CA HIS A 97 5.86 10.13 -7.25
C HIS A 97 6.11 9.20 -6.06
N THR A 98 5.97 7.89 -6.24
CA THR A 98 6.18 6.90 -5.19
C THR A 98 7.60 6.93 -4.64
N GLY A 99 8.60 7.30 -5.47
CA GLY A 99 9.97 7.51 -5.01
C GLY A 99 10.12 8.65 -3.98
N ALA A 100 9.33 9.72 -4.08
CA ALA A 100 9.34 10.81 -3.11
C ALA A 100 8.66 10.37 -1.80
N ILE A 101 7.55 9.64 -1.89
CA ILE A 101 6.82 9.10 -0.74
C ILE A 101 7.72 8.11 0.03
N LYS A 102 8.41 7.20 -0.68
CA LYS A 102 9.35 6.24 -0.10
C LYS A 102 10.49 6.92 0.67
N LYS A 103 10.95 8.10 0.25
CA LYS A 103 11.97 8.89 0.99
C LYS A 103 11.44 9.43 2.32
N VAL A 104 10.18 9.83 2.39
CA VAL A 104 9.53 10.26 3.63
C VAL A 104 9.23 9.07 4.54
N ALA A 105 8.90 7.93 3.95
CA ALA A 105 8.64 6.67 4.65
C ALA A 105 9.91 6.03 5.25
N ALA A 106 11.07 6.29 4.63
CA ALA A 106 12.35 5.78 5.09
C ALA A 106 12.61 6.26 6.53
N PRO A 107 12.92 5.35 7.46
CA PRO A 107 13.36 5.75 8.79
C PRO A 107 14.54 6.72 8.63
N ALA A 108 14.47 7.88 9.26
CA ALA A 108 15.68 8.67 9.46
C ALA A 108 16.66 7.75 10.18
N LEU A 109 17.71 7.31 9.48
CA LEU A 109 18.83 6.65 10.12
C LEU A 109 19.25 7.59 11.24
N SER A 110 18.91 7.21 12.46
CA SER A 110 19.36 7.92 13.63
C SER A 110 20.87 7.89 13.52
N SER A 111 21.50 9.03 13.22
CA SER A 111 22.92 9.16 13.43
C SER A 111 23.12 9.17 14.95
N SER A 112 22.97 8.01 15.58
CA SER A 112 23.63 7.71 16.84
C SER A 112 25.12 7.59 16.53
N GLY A 113 25.73 8.72 16.15
CA GLY A 113 27.15 8.89 16.38
C GLY A 113 27.37 8.61 17.88
N PRO A 114 28.39 7.83 18.24
CA PRO A 114 28.57 7.44 19.63
C PRO A 114 28.68 8.71 20.47
N THR A 115 27.67 8.95 21.31
CA THR A 115 27.77 9.95 22.38
C THR A 115 28.94 9.52 23.23
N ALA A 116 30.07 10.22 23.11
CA ALA A 116 31.22 10.00 23.97
C ALA A 116 30.73 10.07 25.42
N ALA A 117 30.84 8.95 26.14
CA ALA A 117 30.53 8.91 27.55
C ALA A 117 31.37 9.98 28.27
N PRO A 118 30.79 10.78 29.18
CA PRO A 118 31.57 11.74 29.95
C PRO A 118 32.55 10.97 30.81
N VAL A 119 33.85 11.15 30.54
CA VAL A 119 34.93 10.53 31.32
C VAL A 119 34.92 11.18 32.70
N ALA A 120 34.64 10.39 33.73
CA ALA A 120 34.71 10.82 35.12
C ALA A 120 36.17 11.17 35.47
N SER A 121 36.45 12.45 35.73
CA SER A 121 37.75 12.90 36.23
C SER A 121 38.00 12.32 37.63
N ALA A 122 39.04 11.50 37.77
CA ALA A 122 39.48 10.95 39.04
C ALA A 122 39.99 12.07 39.97
N MET A 123 39.28 12.29 41.07
CA MET A 123 39.67 13.21 42.15
C MET A 123 40.81 12.59 42.96
N VAL A 124 42.03 13.11 42.81
CA VAL A 124 43.20 12.69 43.60
C VAL A 124 43.26 13.47 44.90
N VAL A 125 42.94 12.81 46.02
CA VAL A 125 43.17 13.33 47.37
C VAL A 125 44.65 13.09 47.73
N ARG A 126 45.44 14.17 47.88
CA ARG A 126 46.78 14.10 48.47
C ARG A 126 46.70 14.29 49.98
N ARG A 127 47.03 13.23 50.73
CA ARG A 127 47.21 13.25 52.18
C ARG A 127 48.60 13.80 52.52
N ARG A 128 48.68 14.92 53.23
CA ARG A 128 49.95 15.44 53.78
C ARG A 128 50.32 14.63 55.03
N ARG A 129 51.62 14.32 55.17
CA ARG A 129 52.26 14.09 56.47
C ARG A 129 53.19 15.27 56.72
#